data_AF-A0AA91T0J9-F1
#
_entry.id   AF-A0AA91T0J9-F1
#
_cell.length_a   1.000
_cell.length_b   1.000
_cell.length_c   1.000
_cell.angle_alpha   90.00
_cell.angle_beta   90.00
_cell.angle_gamma   90.00
#
_symmetry.space_group_name_H-M   'P 1'
#
loop_
_entity.id
_entity.type
_entity.pdbx_description
1 polymer ?
#
loop_
_entity_poly.entity_id
_entity_poly.type
_entity_poly.pdbx_seq_one_letter_code
_entity_poly.pdbx_strand_id
1 'polypeptide(L)'
;MEKILSILHTAESTTVQNAAPEKKVADTLTPEEFHQRFYSSLGSNVVEYQVTRMLSRLEIVNYYKVFQEVDPETTQNIFSRYASIFKDRYMWQIDPSENAMTELGLQFAENPSRTLSALDSKFHHMSKSLLTNFSELRKNDRFEFDFGPVELYQPFRSSTEDPLILRKGLSMKRHPLNLLAVMINDKKVLCEFLSRSRSEISPDLLLNFMTIQGIEGAQAFKILVKRILKDMDPEQTIRSPFESYHVANVSTESDSDIEIVKAIVASRSKLMERLLPYRDYKFGLSKLDDDKQGSNEKIVKILASLFDRYFGVCYRLDAKYCNEWVQNLVNFYLENDRNEALFEQLFKDSIINFQTNIASSKLEKMTFHWGKRSTATNNRGNELKTKELINETRALLARSKQPHAEVSSL
;
A
#
# COMPACT_ATOMS: atom_id res chain seq x y z
N MET A 1 17.64 -9.08 23.16
CA MET A 1 16.72 -9.90 23.96
C MET A 1 15.69 -9.05 24.71
N GLU A 2 16.01 -7.82 25.16
CA GLU A 2 15.02 -6.97 25.86
C GLU A 2 14.19 -6.03 24.96
N LYS A 3 14.58 -5.73 23.72
CA LYS A 3 13.95 -4.65 22.93
C LYS A 3 12.60 -4.97 22.27
N ILE A 4 12.35 -6.23 21.92
CA ILE A 4 11.10 -6.61 21.21
C ILE A 4 9.99 -6.82 22.22
N LEU A 5 10.28 -7.52 23.32
CA LEU A 5 9.41 -7.55 24.49
C LEU A 5 9.28 -6.18 25.16
N SER A 6 10.28 -5.28 25.15
CA SER A 6 10.07 -3.92 25.68
C SER A 6 9.12 -3.10 24.82
N ILE A 7 9.12 -3.18 23.49
CA ILE A 7 8.13 -2.41 22.71
C ILE A 7 6.71 -2.95 22.94
N LEU A 8 6.57 -4.27 23.08
CA LEU A 8 5.31 -4.95 23.43
C LEU A 8 4.84 -4.65 24.87
N HIS A 9 5.76 -4.57 25.82
CA HIS A 9 5.46 -4.45 27.25
C HIS A 9 5.51 -2.99 27.77
N THR A 10 6.17 -2.05 27.09
CA THR A 10 6.25 -0.62 27.49
C THR A 10 4.99 0.16 27.09
N ALA A 11 4.29 -0.28 26.03
CA ALA A 11 2.95 0.20 25.71
C ALA A 11 1.92 -0.22 26.77
N GLU A 12 2.04 -1.43 27.35
CA GLU A 12 1.17 -1.87 28.45
C GLU A 12 1.59 -1.30 29.82
N SER A 13 2.89 -1.19 30.11
CA SER A 13 3.39 -0.84 31.46
C SER A 13 3.39 0.65 31.81
N THR A 14 3.19 1.56 30.85
CA THR A 14 3.00 3.00 31.20
C THR A 14 1.59 3.31 31.71
N THR A 15 0.64 2.39 31.59
CA THR A 15 -0.73 2.50 32.13
C THR A 15 -0.97 1.67 33.39
N VAL A 16 -0.03 0.79 33.77
CA VAL A 16 -0.23 -0.19 34.85
C VAL A 16 0.72 0.07 36.00
N GLN A 17 0.47 1.13 36.76
CA GLN A 17 0.88 1.20 38.16
C GLN A 17 -0.31 1.70 39.00
N ASN A 18 -0.94 0.75 39.70
CA ASN A 18 -2.04 0.88 40.67
C ASN A 18 -3.48 0.77 40.16
N ALA A 19 -3.76 -0.20 39.28
CA ALA A 19 -5.11 -0.76 39.15
C ALA A 19 -5.07 -2.26 39.49
N ALA A 20 -6.03 -2.71 40.29
CA ALA A 20 -6.29 -4.13 40.58
C ALA A 20 -6.35 -4.96 39.29
N PRO A 21 -6.06 -6.27 39.30
CA PRO A 21 -6.06 -7.09 38.10
C PRO A 21 -7.38 -6.92 37.35
N GLU A 22 -7.35 -6.30 36.18
CA GLU A 22 -8.50 -6.20 35.30
C GLU A 22 -8.91 -7.62 34.92
N LYS A 23 -10.08 -8.05 35.38
CA LYS A 23 -10.74 -9.24 34.87
C LYS A 23 -10.87 -9.06 33.36
N LYS A 24 -10.22 -9.94 32.60
CA LYS A 24 -10.35 -9.99 31.14
C LYS A 24 -11.84 -10.15 30.80
N VAL A 25 -12.38 -9.18 30.08
CA VAL A 25 -13.82 -9.02 29.76
C VAL A 25 -14.40 -10.17 28.91
N ALA A 26 -13.57 -11.13 28.49
CA ALA A 26 -14.04 -12.39 27.90
C ALA A 26 -14.88 -13.21 28.91
N ASP A 27 -14.66 -13.06 30.22
CA ASP A 27 -15.38 -13.81 31.27
C ASP A 27 -16.80 -13.26 31.60
N THR A 28 -17.30 -12.22 30.91
CA THR A 28 -18.53 -11.50 31.32
C THR A 28 -19.64 -11.38 30.27
N LEU A 29 -19.47 -11.83 29.03
CA LEU A 29 -20.53 -11.80 28.01
C LEU A 29 -21.17 -13.18 27.84
N THR A 30 -22.49 -13.22 27.76
CA THR A 30 -23.18 -14.43 27.30
C THR A 30 -22.86 -14.70 25.82
N PRO A 31 -22.92 -15.97 25.35
CA PRO A 31 -22.72 -16.29 23.94
C PRO A 31 -23.64 -15.48 23.01
N GLU A 32 -24.87 -15.22 23.40
CA GLU A 32 -25.86 -14.45 22.62
C GLU A 32 -25.45 -12.98 22.50
N GLU A 33 -25.01 -12.35 23.60
CA GLU A 33 -24.50 -10.98 23.59
C GLU A 33 -23.22 -10.84 22.76
N PHE A 34 -22.33 -11.83 22.82
CA PHE A 34 -21.15 -11.87 21.97
C PHE A 34 -21.54 -11.91 20.49
N HIS A 35 -22.40 -12.86 20.09
CA HIS A 35 -22.86 -12.98 18.71
C HIS A 35 -23.51 -11.69 18.21
N GLN A 36 -24.40 -11.08 19.00
CA GLN A 36 -25.09 -9.85 18.59
C GLN A 36 -24.10 -8.70 18.35
N ARG A 37 -23.13 -8.50 19.26
CA ARG A 37 -22.12 -7.44 19.14
C ARG A 37 -21.13 -7.71 18.00
N PHE A 38 -20.69 -8.96 17.87
CA PHE A 38 -19.77 -9.38 16.81
C PHE A 38 -20.38 -9.15 15.42
N TYR A 39 -21.60 -9.64 15.18
CA TYR A 39 -22.28 -9.46 13.91
C TYR A 39 -22.69 -8.01 13.66
N SER A 40 -23.04 -7.24 14.69
CA SER A 40 -23.28 -5.80 14.56
C SER A 40 -22.00 -5.07 14.11
N SER A 41 -20.85 -5.38 14.72
CA SER A 41 -19.54 -4.86 14.31
C SER A 41 -19.22 -5.27 12.87
N LEU A 42 -19.43 -6.54 12.50
CA LEU A 42 -19.21 -7.01 11.14
C LEU A 42 -20.10 -6.26 10.14
N GLY A 43 -21.39 -6.10 10.40
CA GLY A 43 -22.31 -5.34 9.56
C GLY A 43 -21.86 -3.89 9.36
N SER A 44 -21.43 -3.23 10.44
CA SER A 44 -20.88 -1.86 10.37
C SER A 44 -19.64 -1.80 9.46
N ASN A 45 -18.69 -2.72 9.63
CA ASN A 45 -17.48 -2.79 8.81
C ASN A 45 -17.80 -3.07 7.32
N VAL A 46 -18.82 -3.90 7.05
CA VAL A 46 -19.28 -4.21 5.69
C VAL A 46 -19.88 -2.97 5.00
N VAL A 47 -20.68 -2.18 5.72
CA VAL A 47 -21.19 -0.89 5.20
C VAL A 47 -20.03 0.05 4.86
N GLU A 48 -19.10 0.24 5.80
CA GLU A 48 -17.95 1.13 5.60
C GLU A 48 -17.09 0.69 4.41
N TYR A 49 -16.77 -0.60 4.33
CA TYR A 49 -16.06 -1.18 3.19
C TYR A 49 -16.76 -0.89 1.87
N GLN A 50 -18.07 -1.16 1.79
CA GLN A 50 -18.77 -1.05 0.52
C GLN A 50 -18.93 0.41 0.08
N VAL A 51 -19.13 1.34 1.01
CA VAL A 51 -19.14 2.79 0.73
C VAL A 51 -17.77 3.24 0.23
N THR A 52 -16.70 2.89 0.94
CA THR A 52 -15.32 3.19 0.54
C THR A 52 -15.01 2.65 -0.85
N ARG A 53 -15.33 1.37 -1.10
CA ARG A 53 -15.14 0.72 -2.40
C ARG A 53 -15.85 1.47 -3.52
N MET A 54 -17.11 1.87 -3.29
CA MET A 54 -17.89 2.61 -4.28
C MET A 54 -17.26 3.98 -4.56
N LEU A 55 -16.91 4.76 -3.55
CA LEU A 55 -16.27 6.07 -3.71
C LEU A 55 -14.90 5.95 -4.43
N SER A 56 -14.11 4.94 -4.07
CA SER A 56 -12.85 4.58 -4.72
C SER A 56 -13.06 4.21 -6.19
N ARG A 57 -14.09 3.41 -6.51
CA ARG A 57 -14.48 3.06 -7.90
C ARG A 57 -15.02 4.25 -8.68
N LEU A 58 -15.56 5.28 -8.05
CA LEU A 58 -15.95 6.51 -8.71
C LEU A 58 -14.76 7.45 -8.94
N GLU A 59 -13.57 7.11 -8.46
CA GLU A 59 -12.35 7.91 -8.58
C GLU A 59 -12.60 9.36 -8.13
N ILE A 60 -13.37 9.56 -7.06
CA ILE A 60 -13.81 10.90 -6.61
C ILE A 60 -12.64 11.88 -6.38
N VAL A 61 -11.45 11.36 -6.09
CA VAL A 61 -10.19 12.11 -5.97
C VAL A 61 -9.76 12.77 -7.27
N ASN A 62 -10.00 12.12 -8.40
CA ASN A 62 -9.69 12.70 -9.71
C ASN A 62 -10.57 13.91 -10.00
N TYR A 63 -11.84 13.83 -9.57
CA TYR A 63 -12.89 14.72 -10.03
C TYR A 63 -13.11 15.94 -9.12
N TYR A 64 -13.10 15.74 -7.80
CA TYR A 64 -13.33 16.86 -6.90
C TYR A 64 -12.04 17.59 -6.60
N LYS A 65 -12.01 18.89 -6.91
CA LYS A 65 -10.88 19.79 -6.66
C LYS A 65 -10.36 19.77 -5.23
N VAL A 66 -11.23 19.45 -4.26
CA VAL A 66 -10.87 19.33 -2.84
C VAL A 66 -9.75 18.31 -2.58
N PHE A 67 -9.52 17.35 -3.50
CA PHE A 67 -8.47 16.34 -3.38
C PHE A 67 -7.20 16.62 -4.20
N GLN A 68 -7.15 17.70 -4.99
CA GLN A 68 -6.07 17.88 -5.97
C GLN A 68 -4.76 18.44 -5.37
N GLU A 69 -4.83 19.12 -4.22
CA GLU A 69 -3.67 19.80 -3.60
C GLU A 69 -3.65 19.68 -2.06
N VAL A 70 -4.31 18.68 -1.51
CA VAL A 70 -4.32 18.43 -0.07
C VAL A 70 -3.39 17.27 0.29
N ASP A 71 -2.89 17.30 1.52
CA ASP A 71 -2.07 16.24 2.06
C ASP A 71 -2.89 14.94 2.30
N PRO A 72 -2.22 13.78 2.41
CA PRO A 72 -2.88 12.49 2.61
C PRO A 72 -3.79 12.39 3.84
N GLU A 73 -3.45 13.07 4.95
CA GLU A 73 -4.23 13.05 6.19
C GLU A 73 -5.55 13.81 5.99
N THR A 74 -5.47 14.99 5.36
CA THR A 74 -6.66 15.74 4.96
C THR A 74 -7.55 14.93 4.00
N THR A 75 -6.95 14.23 3.03
CA THR A 75 -7.70 13.32 2.15
C THR A 75 -8.40 12.22 2.93
N GLN A 76 -7.72 11.57 3.87
CA GLN A 76 -8.31 10.54 4.73
C GLN A 76 -9.49 11.11 5.54
N ASN A 77 -9.36 12.30 6.10
CA ASN A 77 -10.42 12.96 6.87
C ASN A 77 -11.64 13.30 6.02
N ILE A 78 -11.44 13.86 4.82
CA ILE A 78 -12.53 14.16 3.88
C ILE A 78 -13.22 12.87 3.45
N PHE A 79 -12.44 11.84 3.11
CA PHE A 79 -12.97 10.56 2.65
C PHE A 79 -13.76 9.85 3.75
N SER A 80 -13.25 9.82 4.98
CA SER A 80 -13.95 9.29 6.15
C SER A 80 -15.26 10.04 6.43
N ARG A 81 -15.29 11.36 6.21
CA ARG A 81 -16.53 12.15 6.35
C ARG A 81 -17.57 11.76 5.30
N TYR A 82 -17.16 11.54 4.04
CA TYR A 82 -18.07 10.99 3.04
C TYR A 82 -18.56 9.60 3.44
N ALA A 83 -17.66 8.72 3.89
CA ALA A 83 -18.02 7.39 4.33
C ALA A 83 -19.06 7.41 5.46
N SER A 84 -18.87 8.28 6.45
CA SER A 84 -19.81 8.51 7.56
C SER A 84 -21.17 9.00 7.04
N ILE A 85 -21.21 10.02 6.17
CA ILE A 85 -22.48 10.56 5.65
C ILE A 85 -23.30 9.48 4.93
N PHE A 86 -22.64 8.64 4.13
CA PHE A 86 -23.29 7.52 3.45
C PHE A 86 -23.78 6.46 4.44
N LYS A 87 -22.97 6.12 5.44
CA LYS A 87 -23.34 5.18 6.50
C LYS A 87 -24.55 5.69 7.30
N ASP A 88 -24.53 6.94 7.72
CA ASP A 88 -25.61 7.57 8.48
C ASP A 88 -26.90 7.55 7.67
N ARG A 89 -26.83 7.95 6.39
CA ARG A 89 -28.02 7.95 5.54
C ARG A 89 -28.54 6.55 5.24
N TYR A 90 -27.68 5.53 5.22
CA TYR A 90 -28.11 4.13 5.12
C TYR A 90 -28.84 3.69 6.38
N MET A 91 -28.31 4.04 7.56
CA MET A 91 -28.94 3.75 8.85
C MET A 91 -30.30 4.42 9.00
N TRP A 92 -30.46 5.65 8.51
CA TRP A 92 -31.74 6.37 8.57
C TRP A 92 -32.85 5.74 7.70
N GLN A 93 -32.49 4.92 6.71
CA GLN A 93 -33.46 4.22 5.86
C GLN A 93 -33.93 2.90 6.46
N ILE A 94 -33.37 2.51 7.61
CA ILE A 94 -33.68 1.26 8.29
C ILE A 94 -34.46 1.58 9.56
N ASP A 95 -35.43 0.73 9.90
CA ASP A 95 -36.22 0.91 11.11
C ASP A 95 -35.30 0.84 12.35
N PRO A 96 -35.30 1.84 13.26
CA PRO A 96 -34.49 1.81 14.47
C PRO A 96 -34.76 0.62 15.39
N SER A 97 -35.92 -0.03 15.26
CA SER A 97 -36.28 -1.24 16.00
C SER A 97 -35.70 -2.53 15.43
N GLU A 98 -35.12 -2.49 14.22
CA GLU A 98 -34.45 -3.63 13.60
C GLU A 98 -32.99 -3.71 14.04
N ASN A 99 -32.53 -4.92 14.39
CA ASN A 99 -31.12 -5.26 14.58
C ASN A 99 -30.36 -5.29 13.23
N ALA A 100 -30.53 -4.27 12.41
CA ALA A 100 -30.17 -4.26 11.00
C ALA A 100 -28.67 -4.46 10.73
N MET A 101 -27.81 -3.96 11.62
CA MET A 101 -26.36 -4.18 11.53
C MET A 101 -26.00 -5.63 11.85
N THR A 102 -26.62 -6.22 12.87
CA THR A 102 -26.45 -7.64 13.20
C THR A 102 -26.93 -8.51 12.04
N GLU A 103 -28.12 -8.23 11.49
CA GLU A 103 -28.66 -8.96 10.34
C GLU A 103 -27.76 -8.85 9.11
N LEU A 104 -27.28 -7.64 8.80
CA LEU A 104 -26.35 -7.44 7.69
C LEU A 104 -25.04 -8.21 7.90
N GLY A 105 -24.52 -8.23 9.13
CA GLY A 105 -23.36 -9.03 9.51
C GLY A 105 -23.58 -10.53 9.27
N LEU A 106 -24.74 -11.06 9.67
CA LEU A 106 -25.14 -12.45 9.43
C LEU A 106 -25.25 -12.76 7.93
N GLN A 107 -25.96 -11.92 7.17
CA GLN A 107 -26.11 -12.06 5.72
C GLN A 107 -24.76 -12.04 4.99
N PHE A 108 -23.84 -11.17 5.42
CA PHE A 108 -22.49 -11.14 4.87
C PHE A 108 -21.69 -12.40 5.23
N ALA A 109 -21.78 -12.86 6.48
CA ALA A 109 -21.11 -14.05 6.96
C ALA A 109 -21.52 -15.31 6.19
N GLU A 110 -22.79 -15.41 5.80
CA GLU A 110 -23.37 -16.48 4.99
C GLU A 110 -23.03 -16.33 3.50
N ASN A 111 -23.33 -15.17 2.91
CA ASN A 111 -23.17 -14.93 1.48
C ASN A 111 -22.59 -13.53 1.18
N PRO A 112 -21.24 -13.38 1.22
CA PRO A 112 -20.58 -12.10 0.98
C PRO A 112 -20.93 -11.47 -0.35
N SER A 113 -20.95 -12.28 -1.42
CA SER A 113 -21.13 -11.78 -2.79
C SER A 113 -22.52 -11.17 -2.99
N ARG A 114 -23.56 -11.85 -2.51
CA ARG A 114 -24.94 -11.37 -2.58
C ARG A 114 -25.12 -10.10 -1.75
N THR A 115 -24.61 -10.10 -0.52
CA THR A 115 -24.74 -8.98 0.42
C THR A 115 -24.04 -7.72 -0.10
N LEU A 116 -22.79 -7.85 -0.58
CA LEU A 116 -22.05 -6.72 -1.16
C LEU A 116 -22.72 -6.20 -2.45
N SER A 117 -23.30 -7.06 -3.28
CA SER A 117 -23.99 -6.64 -4.51
C SER A 117 -25.30 -5.89 -4.22
N ALA A 118 -26.04 -6.32 -3.19
CA ALA A 118 -27.24 -5.64 -2.74
C ALA A 118 -26.92 -4.25 -2.19
N LEU A 119 -25.87 -4.14 -1.38
CA LEU A 119 -25.38 -2.85 -0.87
C LEU A 119 -24.86 -1.94 -1.99
N ASP A 120 -24.14 -2.47 -2.99
CA ASP A 120 -23.67 -1.69 -4.14
C ASP A 120 -24.84 -0.98 -4.85
N SER A 121 -25.94 -1.70 -5.04
CA SER A 121 -27.15 -1.15 -5.66
C SER A 121 -27.75 -0.03 -4.80
N LYS A 122 -27.88 -0.25 -3.47
CA LYS A 122 -28.40 0.75 -2.54
C LYS A 122 -27.53 2.02 -2.52
N PHE A 123 -26.22 1.87 -2.36
CA PHE A 123 -25.31 3.01 -2.32
C PHE A 123 -25.23 3.73 -3.66
N HIS A 124 -25.31 3.02 -4.79
CA HIS A 124 -25.41 3.63 -6.11
C HIS A 124 -26.62 4.56 -6.22
N HIS A 125 -27.78 4.16 -5.70
CA HIS A 125 -28.96 5.03 -5.65
C HIS A 125 -28.74 6.24 -4.73
N MET A 126 -28.14 6.03 -3.56
CA MET A 126 -27.83 7.11 -2.62
C MET A 126 -26.85 8.13 -3.19
N SER A 127 -25.84 7.70 -3.97
CA SER A 127 -24.85 8.58 -4.58
C SER A 127 -25.48 9.64 -5.48
N LYS A 128 -26.59 9.34 -6.17
CA LYS A 128 -27.31 10.33 -6.99
C LYS A 128 -27.78 11.53 -6.18
N SER A 129 -28.05 11.34 -4.89
CA SER A 129 -28.54 12.39 -3.98
C SER A 129 -27.44 13.01 -3.11
N LEU A 130 -26.35 12.29 -2.87
CA LEU A 130 -25.28 12.69 -1.96
C LEU A 130 -24.06 13.28 -2.66
N LEU A 131 -23.83 12.95 -3.93
CA LEU A 131 -22.69 13.42 -4.70
C LEU A 131 -23.16 14.44 -5.74
N THR A 132 -22.51 15.60 -5.74
CA THR A 132 -22.70 16.61 -6.79
C THR A 132 -22.18 16.06 -8.11
N ASN A 133 -22.90 16.34 -9.21
CA ASN A 133 -22.53 15.91 -10.56
C ASN A 133 -22.27 14.39 -10.71
N PHE A 134 -22.98 13.55 -9.95
CA PHE A 134 -22.83 12.09 -10.01
C PHE A 134 -22.93 11.50 -11.43
N SER A 135 -23.79 12.07 -12.28
CA SER A 135 -23.94 11.67 -13.68
C SER A 135 -22.69 11.91 -14.53
N GLU A 136 -21.91 12.93 -14.19
CA GLU A 136 -20.65 13.25 -14.87
C GLU A 136 -19.54 12.31 -14.41
N LEU A 137 -19.46 12.02 -13.10
CA LEU A 137 -18.52 11.03 -12.53
C LEU A 137 -18.59 9.67 -13.25
N ARG A 138 -19.77 9.27 -13.72
CA ARG A 138 -19.98 7.99 -14.42
C ARG A 138 -19.56 8.04 -15.89
N LYS A 139 -19.63 9.21 -16.52
CA LYS A 139 -19.41 9.40 -17.96
C LYS A 139 -17.97 9.79 -18.28
N ASN A 140 -17.26 10.37 -17.32
CA ASN A 140 -15.90 10.83 -17.52
C ASN A 140 -14.92 9.67 -17.69
N ASP A 141 -13.86 9.97 -18.44
CA ASP A 141 -12.77 9.04 -18.68
C ASP A 141 -12.05 8.70 -17.38
N ARG A 142 -11.68 7.42 -17.27
CA ARG A 142 -10.93 6.90 -16.12
C ARG A 142 -9.57 7.59 -16.06
N PHE A 143 -9.02 7.70 -14.85
CA PHE A 143 -7.65 8.20 -14.70
C PHE A 143 -6.68 7.37 -15.53
N GLU A 144 -5.88 8.02 -16.37
CA GLU A 144 -4.82 7.40 -17.16
C GLU A 144 -3.47 8.04 -16.83
N PHE A 145 -2.42 7.24 -16.89
CA PHE A 145 -1.06 7.75 -16.76
C PHE A 145 -0.58 8.33 -18.10
N ASP A 146 0.16 9.43 -18.03
CA ASP A 146 0.75 10.12 -19.17
C ASP A 146 2.19 9.64 -19.50
N PHE A 147 2.65 8.58 -18.84
CA PHE A 147 3.94 7.94 -19.09
C PHE A 147 3.81 6.54 -19.71
N GLY A 148 4.92 6.01 -20.22
CA GLY A 148 4.96 4.74 -20.94
C GLY A 148 4.48 3.53 -20.11
N PRO A 149 4.11 2.42 -20.77
CA PRO A 149 3.58 1.24 -20.08
C PRO A 149 4.60 0.65 -19.10
N VAL A 150 4.12 0.32 -17.90
CA VAL A 150 4.89 -0.35 -16.84
C VAL A 150 4.40 -1.79 -16.69
N GLU A 151 5.30 -2.76 -16.85
CA GLU A 151 4.97 -4.16 -16.61
C GLU A 151 5.28 -4.55 -15.16
N LEU A 152 4.26 -5.05 -14.44
CA LEU A 152 4.43 -5.52 -13.08
C LEU A 152 5.06 -6.91 -13.08
N TYR A 153 6.24 -7.02 -12.47
CA TYR A 153 6.90 -8.31 -12.30
C TYR A 153 6.08 -9.22 -11.37
N GLN A 154 5.94 -10.49 -11.76
CA GLN A 154 5.22 -11.52 -11.02
C GLN A 154 6.21 -12.57 -10.49
N PRO A 155 6.65 -12.45 -9.22
CA PRO A 155 7.70 -13.29 -8.67
C PRO A 155 7.28 -14.75 -8.44
N PHE A 156 5.99 -15.05 -8.39
CA PHE A 156 5.47 -16.38 -8.07
C PHE A 156 4.67 -16.93 -9.24
N ARG A 157 5.35 -17.60 -10.17
CA ARG A 157 4.72 -18.29 -11.32
C ARG A 157 4.47 -19.79 -11.08
N SER A 158 5.12 -20.39 -10.08
CA SER A 158 4.97 -21.81 -9.73
C SER A 158 5.67 -22.14 -8.39
N SER A 159 4.94 -22.33 -7.29
CA SER A 159 5.43 -23.04 -6.08
C SER A 159 4.27 -23.41 -5.12
N THR A 160 4.56 -24.34 -4.20
CA THR A 160 3.77 -24.81 -3.03
C THR A 160 3.03 -23.70 -2.29
N GLU A 161 1.79 -23.94 -1.82
CA GLU A 161 0.94 -23.00 -1.07
C GLU A 161 1.62 -22.49 0.21
N ASP A 162 2.07 -21.22 0.21
CA ASP A 162 2.62 -20.51 1.37
C ASP A 162 1.54 -19.51 1.82
N PRO A 163 0.99 -19.65 3.05
CA PRO A 163 -0.08 -18.80 3.56
C PRO A 163 0.33 -17.33 3.73
N LEU A 164 1.63 -17.03 3.75
CA LEU A 164 2.16 -15.67 3.88
C LEU A 164 2.39 -14.97 2.52
N ILE A 165 2.09 -15.63 1.38
CA ILE A 165 2.36 -15.10 0.04
C ILE A 165 1.06 -14.87 -0.75
N LEU A 166 0.77 -13.59 -1.02
CA LEU A 166 -0.23 -13.13 -1.98
C LEU A 166 0.31 -13.16 -3.41
N ARG A 167 -0.13 -14.15 -4.18
CA ARG A 167 0.44 -14.49 -5.50
C ARG A 167 -0.21 -13.77 -6.66
N LYS A 168 -1.45 -13.29 -6.49
CA LYS A 168 -2.28 -12.78 -7.59
C LYS A 168 -1.54 -11.71 -8.40
N GLY A 169 -1.22 -11.98 -9.66
CA GLY A 169 -0.64 -10.95 -10.53
C GLY A 169 -1.60 -9.77 -10.74
N LEU A 170 -1.06 -8.55 -10.73
CA LEU A 170 -1.80 -7.35 -11.12
C LEU A 170 -1.48 -6.97 -12.57
N SER A 171 -2.46 -6.41 -13.28
CA SER A 171 -2.30 -5.91 -14.65
C SER A 171 -2.80 -4.48 -14.76
N MET A 172 -2.11 -3.65 -15.55
CA MET A 172 -2.49 -2.25 -15.77
C MET A 172 -3.39 -2.05 -17.00
N LYS A 173 -3.59 -3.06 -17.86
CA LYS A 173 -4.22 -2.91 -19.19
C LYS A 173 -5.61 -2.25 -19.18
N ARG A 174 -6.43 -2.52 -18.16
CA ARG A 174 -7.78 -1.92 -17.99
C ARG A 174 -7.90 -1.10 -16.71
N HIS A 175 -6.85 -1.11 -15.88
CA HIS A 175 -6.85 -0.61 -14.52
C HIS A 175 -5.48 0.00 -14.23
N PRO A 176 -5.16 1.16 -14.84
CA PRO A 176 -3.84 1.79 -14.68
C PRO A 176 -3.46 1.97 -13.21
N LEU A 177 -4.41 2.42 -12.38
CA LEU A 177 -4.25 2.63 -10.93
C LEU A 177 -3.76 1.40 -10.13
N ASN A 178 -3.75 0.19 -10.71
CA ASN A 178 -3.11 -0.99 -10.11
C ASN A 178 -1.59 -0.81 -9.89
N LEU A 179 -0.95 0.10 -10.63
CA LEU A 179 0.44 0.47 -10.41
C LEU A 179 0.68 0.97 -8.98
N LEU A 180 -0.22 1.81 -8.48
CA LEU A 180 -0.11 2.48 -7.18
C LEU A 180 -0.15 1.48 -6.01
N ALA A 181 -0.72 0.30 -6.24
CA ALA A 181 -0.84 -0.74 -5.25
C ALA A 181 0.52 -1.36 -4.83
N VAL A 182 1.56 -1.18 -5.64
CA VAL A 182 2.91 -1.72 -5.41
C VAL A 182 3.98 -0.64 -5.27
N MET A 183 3.59 0.64 -5.31
CA MET A 183 4.49 1.78 -5.10
C MET A 183 4.57 2.17 -3.61
N ILE A 184 5.73 2.61 -3.15
CA ILE A 184 5.86 3.28 -1.83
C ILE A 184 5.11 4.61 -1.87
N ASN A 185 4.25 4.84 -0.88
CA ASN A 185 3.48 6.07 -0.67
C ASN A 185 4.34 7.14 0.00
N ASP A 186 5.33 7.66 -0.72
CA ASP A 186 6.19 8.75 -0.26
C ASP A 186 6.31 9.85 -1.32
N LYS A 187 6.14 11.12 -0.89
CA LYS A 187 6.11 12.27 -1.80
C LYS A 187 7.43 12.42 -2.56
N LYS A 188 8.59 12.25 -1.91
CA LYS A 188 9.90 12.40 -2.56
C LYS A 188 10.16 11.28 -3.57
N VAL A 189 9.74 10.05 -3.24
CA VAL A 189 9.80 8.91 -4.15
C VAL A 189 8.96 9.18 -5.40
N LEU A 190 7.71 9.64 -5.23
CA LEU A 190 6.80 9.95 -6.33
C LEU A 190 7.27 11.13 -7.18
N CYS A 191 7.74 12.22 -6.56
CA CYS A 191 8.31 13.37 -7.29
C CYS A 191 9.44 12.96 -8.23
N GLU A 192 10.39 12.15 -7.73
CA GLU A 192 11.51 11.68 -8.56
C GLU A 192 11.04 10.70 -9.64
N PHE A 193 10.14 9.77 -9.31
CA PHE A 193 9.56 8.84 -10.29
C PHE A 193 8.87 9.57 -11.46
N LEU A 194 7.99 10.53 -11.14
CA LEU A 194 7.21 11.29 -12.11
C LEU A 194 8.10 12.21 -12.95
N SER A 195 9.03 12.92 -12.31
CA SER A 195 10.00 13.77 -13.01
C SER A 195 10.83 12.99 -14.03
N ARG A 196 11.30 11.80 -13.66
CA ARG A 196 12.06 10.95 -14.57
C ARG A 196 11.22 10.34 -15.69
N SER A 197 9.98 9.98 -15.37
CA SER A 197 9.00 9.47 -16.33
C SER A 197 8.43 10.58 -17.24
N ARG A 198 8.82 11.85 -17.01
CA ARG A 198 8.34 13.04 -17.73
C ARG A 198 6.81 13.21 -17.65
N SER A 199 6.26 12.86 -16.50
CA SER A 199 4.84 12.98 -16.19
C SER A 199 4.52 14.37 -15.64
N GLU A 200 3.38 14.92 -16.02
CA GLU A 200 2.81 16.16 -15.51
C GLU A 200 1.85 15.91 -14.33
N ILE A 201 1.62 14.65 -13.96
CA ILE A 201 0.73 14.27 -12.87
C ILE A 201 1.26 14.81 -11.54
N SER A 202 0.38 15.39 -10.72
CA SER A 202 0.72 15.83 -9.37
C SER A 202 1.05 14.64 -8.45
N PRO A 203 2.20 14.66 -7.74
CA PRO A 203 2.51 13.65 -6.71
C PRO A 203 1.44 13.57 -5.62
N ASP A 204 0.84 14.70 -5.23
CA ASP A 204 -0.19 14.76 -4.19
C ASP A 204 -1.47 14.05 -4.64
N LEU A 205 -1.84 14.16 -5.92
CA LEU A 205 -2.96 13.43 -6.50
C LEU A 205 -2.74 11.91 -6.40
N LEU A 206 -1.54 11.42 -6.74
CA LEU A 206 -1.22 9.99 -6.63
C LEU A 206 -1.20 9.52 -5.17
N LEU A 207 -0.67 10.31 -4.24
CA LEU A 207 -0.74 10.00 -2.82
C LEU A 207 -2.19 9.88 -2.35
N ASN A 208 -3.08 10.75 -2.81
CA ASN A 208 -4.48 10.73 -2.43
C ASN A 208 -5.21 9.49 -2.99
N PHE A 209 -4.90 9.06 -4.22
CA PHE A 209 -5.35 7.76 -4.72
C PHE A 209 -4.81 6.59 -3.88
N MET A 210 -3.52 6.62 -3.54
CA MET A 210 -2.88 5.58 -2.71
C MET A 210 -3.49 5.49 -1.31
N THR A 211 -3.82 6.62 -0.69
CA THR A 211 -4.48 6.68 0.61
C THR A 211 -5.82 5.96 0.58
N ILE A 212 -6.68 6.26 -0.41
CA ILE A 212 -8.00 5.64 -0.51
C ILE A 212 -7.90 4.14 -0.83
N GLN A 213 -6.98 3.75 -1.72
CA GLN A 213 -6.70 2.32 -1.97
C GLN A 213 -6.28 1.60 -0.68
N GLY A 214 -5.52 2.28 0.19
CA GLY A 214 -5.10 1.76 1.49
C GLY A 214 -6.29 1.57 2.44
N ILE A 215 -7.13 2.60 2.60
CA ILE A 215 -8.34 2.53 3.45
C ILE A 215 -9.24 1.37 3.01
N GLU A 216 -9.50 1.28 1.70
CA GLU A 216 -10.34 0.22 1.14
C GLU A 216 -9.78 -1.18 1.40
N GLY A 217 -8.48 -1.34 1.20
CA GLY A 217 -7.81 -2.63 1.39
C GLY A 217 -7.76 -3.06 2.84
N ALA A 218 -7.50 -2.13 3.76
CA ALA A 218 -7.54 -2.38 5.19
C ALA A 218 -8.94 -2.84 5.62
N GLN A 219 -10.00 -2.16 5.14
CA GLN A 219 -11.39 -2.56 5.41
C GLN A 219 -11.73 -3.92 4.79
N ALA A 220 -11.29 -4.19 3.56
CA ALA A 220 -11.49 -5.49 2.91
C ALA A 220 -10.84 -6.63 3.70
N PHE A 221 -9.62 -6.43 4.17
CA PHE A 221 -8.92 -7.43 4.98
C PHE A 221 -9.65 -7.66 6.30
N LYS A 222 -10.03 -6.58 7.00
CA LYS A 222 -10.77 -6.65 8.27
C LYS A 222 -12.08 -7.44 8.16
N ILE A 223 -12.94 -7.15 7.18
CA ILE A 223 -14.22 -7.86 7.03
C ILE A 223 -14.03 -9.35 6.72
N LEU A 224 -12.97 -9.70 5.97
CA LEU A 224 -12.68 -11.10 5.65
C LEU A 224 -12.15 -11.85 6.87
N VAL A 225 -11.21 -11.26 7.60
CA VAL A 225 -10.70 -11.87 8.84
C VAL A 225 -11.85 -12.06 9.82
N LYS A 226 -12.66 -11.02 10.11
CA LYS A 226 -13.83 -11.16 10.97
C LYS A 226 -14.75 -12.28 10.48
N ARG A 227 -15.06 -12.33 9.19
CA ARG A 227 -15.89 -13.43 8.65
C ARG A 227 -15.30 -14.82 8.91
N ILE A 228 -13.98 -14.99 8.83
CA ILE A 228 -13.33 -16.28 9.12
C ILE A 228 -13.43 -16.64 10.61
N LEU A 229 -13.34 -15.64 11.49
CA LEU A 229 -13.39 -15.85 12.94
C LEU A 229 -14.80 -16.10 13.49
N LYS A 230 -15.86 -15.89 12.70
CA LYS A 230 -17.25 -15.89 13.19
C LYS A 230 -17.71 -17.15 13.94
N ASP A 231 -17.13 -18.31 13.62
CA ASP A 231 -17.49 -19.61 14.19
C ASP A 231 -16.40 -20.12 15.16
N MET A 232 -15.37 -19.30 15.42
CA MET A 232 -14.28 -19.66 16.32
C MET A 232 -14.63 -19.28 17.75
N ASP A 233 -14.12 -20.06 18.70
CA ASP A 233 -14.18 -19.68 20.11
C ASP A 233 -13.29 -18.44 20.33
N PRO A 234 -13.81 -17.33 20.91
CA PRO A 234 -13.02 -16.15 21.24
C PRO A 234 -11.73 -16.46 22.00
N GLU A 235 -11.75 -17.48 22.86
CA GLU A 235 -10.58 -17.90 23.62
C GLU A 235 -9.42 -18.36 22.74
N GLN A 236 -9.70 -18.94 21.57
CA GLN A 236 -8.67 -19.41 20.63
C GLN A 236 -7.91 -18.27 19.97
N THR A 237 -8.47 -17.06 19.99
CA THR A 237 -7.83 -15.88 19.39
C THR A 237 -7.10 -15.01 20.40
N ILE A 238 -7.19 -15.32 21.69
CA ILE A 238 -6.48 -14.59 22.74
C ILE A 238 -4.98 -14.67 22.47
N ARG A 239 -4.30 -13.52 22.42
CA ARG A 239 -2.87 -13.35 22.06
C ARG A 239 -2.54 -13.65 20.59
N SER A 240 -3.52 -13.96 19.75
CA SER A 240 -3.31 -13.96 18.30
C SER A 240 -3.28 -12.52 17.79
N PRO A 241 -2.59 -12.23 16.67
CA PRO A 241 -2.63 -10.90 16.08
C PRO A 241 -4.04 -10.50 15.60
N PHE A 242 -5.00 -11.43 15.56
CA PHE A 242 -6.38 -11.20 15.15
C PHE A 242 -7.36 -11.00 16.32
N GLU A 243 -6.87 -10.99 17.57
CA GLU A 243 -7.71 -10.81 18.77
C GLU A 243 -8.60 -9.57 18.65
N SER A 244 -8.04 -8.43 18.25
CA SER A 244 -8.78 -7.17 18.09
C SER A 244 -9.93 -7.24 17.08
N TYR A 245 -9.85 -8.14 16.10
CA TYR A 245 -10.91 -8.35 15.12
C TYR A 245 -11.99 -9.29 15.63
N HIS A 246 -11.66 -10.18 16.57
CA HIS A 246 -12.61 -11.11 17.17
C HIS A 246 -13.33 -10.54 18.40
N VAL A 247 -12.63 -9.74 19.21
CA VAL A 247 -13.19 -9.18 20.45
C VAL A 247 -14.26 -8.15 20.12
N ALA A 248 -15.45 -8.36 20.67
CA ALA A 248 -16.64 -7.58 20.38
C ALA A 248 -16.64 -6.15 20.98
N ASN A 249 -15.64 -5.79 21.81
CA ASN A 249 -15.70 -4.65 22.74
C ASN A 249 -14.51 -3.68 22.77
N VAL A 250 -13.55 -3.73 21.85
CA VAL A 250 -12.38 -2.84 21.97
C VAL A 250 -12.64 -1.50 21.28
N SER A 251 -12.72 -0.41 22.05
CA SER A 251 -12.77 0.98 21.57
C SER A 251 -11.44 1.49 21.01
N THR A 252 -10.37 0.71 21.17
CA THR A 252 -9.01 0.97 20.69
C THR A 252 -8.43 -0.34 20.16
N GLU A 253 -8.81 -0.73 18.95
CA GLU A 253 -8.11 -1.79 18.22
C GLU A 253 -6.62 -1.39 18.13
N SER A 254 -5.74 -2.09 18.85
CA SER A 254 -4.30 -1.89 18.66
C SER A 254 -3.94 -2.47 17.30
N ASP A 255 -3.88 -1.62 16.28
CA ASP A 255 -3.56 -2.03 14.92
C ASP A 255 -2.11 -2.53 14.77
N SER A 256 -1.26 -2.41 15.80
CA SER A 256 0.17 -2.74 15.75
C SER A 256 0.46 -4.16 15.30
N ASP A 257 -0.28 -5.14 15.81
CA ASP A 257 0.01 -6.56 15.56
C ASP A 257 -0.46 -6.97 14.18
N ILE A 258 -1.63 -6.46 13.77
CA ILE A 258 -2.12 -6.58 12.40
C ILE A 258 -1.16 -5.92 11.41
N GLU A 259 -0.65 -4.72 11.72
CA GLU A 259 0.35 -4.03 10.89
C GLU A 259 1.61 -4.90 10.70
N ILE A 260 2.06 -5.60 11.73
CA ILE A 260 3.19 -6.55 11.63
C ILE A 260 2.85 -7.71 10.69
N VAL A 261 1.68 -8.34 10.83
CA VAL A 261 1.21 -9.40 9.92
C VAL A 261 1.21 -8.92 8.48
N LYS A 262 0.60 -7.76 8.23
CA LYS A 262 0.53 -7.13 6.91
C LYS A 262 1.94 -6.85 6.35
N ALA A 263 2.86 -6.36 7.19
CA ALA A 263 4.23 -6.08 6.78
C ALA A 263 5.00 -7.36 6.39
N ILE A 264 4.85 -8.43 7.16
CA ILE A 264 5.42 -9.75 6.85
C ILE A 264 4.89 -10.23 5.50
N VAL A 265 3.57 -10.20 5.30
CA VAL A 265 2.95 -10.62 4.04
C VAL A 265 3.43 -9.76 2.88
N ALA A 266 3.53 -8.44 3.02
CA ALA A 266 4.01 -7.55 1.96
C ALA A 266 5.44 -7.90 1.53
N SER A 267 6.32 -8.19 2.50
CA SER A 267 7.71 -8.60 2.26
C SER A 267 7.78 -9.97 1.60
N ARG A 268 7.11 -10.97 2.16
CA ARG A 268 7.05 -12.35 1.64
C ARG A 268 6.44 -12.40 0.24
N SER A 269 5.44 -11.55 -0.04
CA SER A 269 4.80 -11.40 -1.34
C SER A 269 5.60 -10.55 -2.33
N LYS A 270 6.78 -10.08 -1.91
CA LYS A 270 7.73 -9.31 -2.72
C LYS A 270 7.09 -8.08 -3.36
N LEU A 271 6.17 -7.41 -2.67
CA LEU A 271 5.32 -6.37 -3.27
C LEU A 271 6.15 -5.20 -3.80
N MET A 272 7.13 -4.73 -3.03
CA MET A 272 8.03 -3.66 -3.45
C MET A 272 8.94 -4.07 -4.63
N GLU A 273 9.30 -5.35 -4.72
CA GLU A 273 10.19 -5.87 -5.77
C GLU A 273 9.53 -5.88 -7.15
N ARG A 274 8.20 -5.84 -7.21
CA ARG A 274 7.43 -5.93 -8.48
C ARG A 274 7.69 -4.77 -9.44
N LEU A 275 8.19 -3.65 -8.92
CA LEU A 275 8.57 -2.47 -9.70
C LEU A 275 10.08 -2.22 -9.76
N LEU A 276 10.91 -3.02 -9.09
CA LEU A 276 12.37 -2.84 -9.15
C LEU A 276 12.97 -3.01 -10.56
N PRO A 277 12.40 -3.82 -11.48
CA PRO A 277 12.84 -3.82 -12.87
C PRO A 277 12.62 -2.48 -13.59
N TYR A 278 11.69 -1.65 -13.11
CA TYR A 278 11.43 -0.34 -13.69
C TYR A 278 12.39 0.70 -13.12
N ARG A 279 13.32 1.12 -13.97
CA ARG A 279 14.44 1.98 -13.60
C ARG A 279 14.00 3.28 -12.93
N ASP A 280 13.03 4.00 -13.46
CA ASP A 280 12.68 5.32 -12.91
C ASP A 280 12.05 5.21 -11.52
N TYR A 281 11.34 4.11 -11.24
CA TYR A 281 10.86 3.82 -9.88
C TYR A 281 12.01 3.45 -8.94
N LYS A 282 12.96 2.62 -9.40
CA LYS A 282 14.17 2.31 -8.61
C LYS A 282 14.97 3.57 -8.26
N PHE A 283 15.04 4.54 -9.17
CA PHE A 283 15.63 5.85 -8.88
C PHE A 283 14.77 6.67 -7.91
N GLY A 284 13.44 6.60 -8.01
CA GLY A 284 12.52 7.16 -7.02
C GLY A 284 12.80 6.63 -5.61
N LEU A 285 12.92 5.30 -5.44
CA LEU A 285 13.20 4.66 -4.15
C LEU A 285 14.48 5.17 -3.47
N SER A 286 15.49 5.56 -4.25
CA SER A 286 16.72 6.13 -3.71
C SER A 286 16.52 7.48 -2.98
N LYS A 287 15.39 8.16 -3.21
CA LYS A 287 15.00 9.42 -2.57
C LYS A 287 14.21 9.23 -1.28
N LEU A 288 13.91 7.99 -0.89
CA LEU A 288 13.30 7.71 0.40
C LEU A 288 14.26 8.15 1.51
N ASP A 289 13.75 9.03 2.38
CA ASP A 289 14.52 9.61 3.47
C ASP A 289 15.03 8.53 4.44
N ASP A 290 16.19 8.78 5.04
CA ASP A 290 16.77 7.89 6.05
C ASP A 290 15.94 7.86 7.33
N ASP A 291 15.25 8.96 7.67
CA ASP A 291 14.40 9.04 8.86
C ASP A 291 13.21 8.07 8.79
N LYS A 292 12.68 7.82 7.58
CA LYS A 292 11.63 6.83 7.29
C LYS A 292 12.11 5.38 7.45
N GLN A 293 13.43 5.18 7.50
CA GLN A 293 14.09 3.89 7.68
C GLN A 293 14.75 3.78 9.07
N GLY A 294 14.72 4.84 9.86
CA GLY A 294 15.41 4.94 11.15
C GLY A 294 14.77 4.15 12.30
N SER A 295 13.59 3.56 12.09
CA SER A 295 12.95 2.69 13.07
C SER A 295 12.14 1.58 12.40
N ASN A 296 12.00 0.44 13.09
CA ASN A 296 11.26 -0.71 12.59
C ASN A 296 9.77 -0.37 12.41
N GLU A 297 9.20 0.44 13.29
CA GLU A 297 7.79 0.84 13.26
C GLU A 297 7.47 1.64 11.99
N LYS A 298 8.37 2.53 11.55
CA LYS A 298 8.18 3.27 10.31
C LYS A 298 8.23 2.36 9.08
N ILE A 299 9.12 1.37 9.08
CA ILE A 299 9.22 0.38 8.00
C ILE A 299 7.96 -0.50 7.95
N VAL A 300 7.49 -0.96 9.11
CA VAL A 300 6.23 -1.72 9.25
C VAL A 300 5.07 -0.94 8.66
N LYS A 301 4.91 0.34 9.00
CA LYS A 301 3.84 1.18 8.46
C LYS A 301 3.88 1.29 6.93
N ILE A 302 5.07 1.41 6.34
CA ILE A 302 5.22 1.46 4.87
C ILE A 302 4.81 0.12 4.24
N LEU A 303 5.28 -1.01 4.80
CA LEU A 303 4.98 -2.34 4.29
C LEU A 303 3.50 -2.72 4.49
N ALA A 304 2.92 -2.41 5.64
CA ALA A 304 1.50 -2.62 5.91
C ALA A 304 0.62 -1.79 4.96
N SER A 305 1.01 -0.54 4.69
CA SER A 305 0.33 0.31 3.73
C SER A 305 0.41 -0.23 2.29
N LEU A 306 1.56 -0.80 1.89
CA LEU A 306 1.71 -1.53 0.63
C LEU A 306 0.80 -2.76 0.57
N PHE A 307 0.75 -3.55 1.65
CA PHE A 307 -0.17 -4.68 1.76
C PHE A 307 -1.62 -4.23 1.56
N ASP A 308 -2.06 -3.19 2.29
CA ASP A 308 -3.45 -2.76 2.25
C ASP A 308 -3.87 -2.39 0.82
N ARG A 309 -3.12 -1.50 0.15
CA ARG A 309 -3.43 -1.14 -1.25
C ARG A 309 -3.47 -2.35 -2.16
N TYR A 310 -2.47 -3.23 -2.07
CA TYR A 310 -2.37 -4.41 -2.89
C TYR A 310 -3.51 -5.39 -2.65
N PHE A 311 -3.84 -5.65 -1.38
CA PHE A 311 -4.91 -6.56 -1.00
C PHE A 311 -6.27 -6.04 -1.47
N GLY A 312 -6.54 -4.74 -1.34
CA GLY A 312 -7.76 -4.12 -1.85
C GLY A 312 -7.93 -4.33 -3.36
N VAL A 313 -6.88 -4.10 -4.15
CA VAL A 313 -6.90 -4.37 -5.61
C VAL A 313 -7.05 -5.86 -5.90
N CYS A 314 -6.35 -6.72 -5.16
CA CYS A 314 -6.44 -8.17 -5.31
C CYS A 314 -7.87 -8.67 -5.05
N TYR A 315 -8.51 -8.19 -3.98
CA TYR A 315 -9.86 -8.58 -3.60
C TYR A 315 -10.92 -8.13 -4.62
N ARG A 316 -10.75 -6.95 -5.23
CA ARG A 316 -11.60 -6.49 -6.34
C ARG A 316 -11.54 -7.42 -7.55
N LEU A 317 -10.35 -7.94 -7.86
CA LEU A 317 -10.12 -8.77 -9.03
C LEU A 317 -10.54 -10.22 -8.79
N ASP A 318 -10.34 -10.73 -7.57
CA ASP A 318 -10.54 -12.14 -7.25
C ASP A 318 -10.87 -12.34 -5.76
N ALA A 319 -12.13 -12.05 -5.40
CA ALA A 319 -12.61 -12.16 -4.04
C ALA A 319 -12.54 -13.61 -3.50
N LYS A 320 -12.72 -14.61 -4.38
CA LYS A 320 -12.65 -16.03 -4.00
C LYS A 320 -11.23 -16.40 -3.57
N TYR A 321 -10.24 -16.08 -4.40
CA TYR A 321 -8.83 -16.30 -4.09
C TYR A 321 -8.42 -15.64 -2.76
N CYS A 322 -8.79 -14.36 -2.57
CA CYS A 322 -8.50 -13.64 -1.34
C CYS A 322 -9.14 -14.27 -0.12
N ASN A 323 -10.37 -14.77 -0.23
CA ASN A 323 -11.05 -15.43 0.88
C ASN A 323 -10.33 -16.72 1.30
N GLU A 324 -9.96 -17.57 0.34
CA GLU A 324 -9.19 -18.79 0.59
C GLU A 324 -7.81 -18.45 1.20
N TRP A 325 -7.15 -17.41 0.69
CA TRP A 325 -5.86 -16.97 1.21
C TRP A 325 -5.95 -16.43 2.65
N VAL A 326 -6.97 -15.61 2.98
CA VAL A 326 -7.16 -15.10 4.35
C VAL A 326 -7.46 -16.24 5.31
N GLN A 327 -8.26 -17.23 4.91
CA GLN A 327 -8.48 -18.43 5.73
C GLN A 327 -7.16 -19.15 6.05
N ASN A 328 -6.33 -19.38 5.04
CA ASN A 328 -5.05 -20.06 5.22
C ASN A 328 -4.09 -19.23 6.09
N LEU A 329 -4.11 -17.90 5.95
CA LEU A 329 -3.35 -16.99 6.82
C LEU A 329 -3.79 -17.09 8.27
N VAL A 330 -5.10 -16.98 8.53
CA VAL A 330 -5.65 -17.05 9.89
C VAL A 330 -5.30 -18.40 10.53
N ASN A 331 -5.54 -19.51 9.83
CA ASN A 331 -5.20 -20.84 10.31
C ASN A 331 -3.70 -20.97 10.62
N PHE A 332 -2.82 -20.47 9.74
CA PHE A 332 -1.37 -20.51 9.97
C PHE A 332 -0.96 -19.83 11.27
N TYR A 333 -1.52 -18.66 11.57
CA TYR A 333 -1.19 -17.95 12.81
C TYR A 333 -1.78 -18.63 14.06
N LEU A 334 -2.98 -19.21 13.97
CA LEU A 334 -3.59 -19.95 15.08
C LEU A 334 -2.88 -21.27 15.36
N GLU A 335 -2.46 -21.99 14.33
CA GLU A 335 -1.71 -23.26 14.46
C GLU A 335 -0.27 -23.05 14.99
N ASN A 336 0.28 -21.84 14.83
CA ASN A 336 1.62 -21.48 15.26
C ASN A 336 1.62 -20.46 16.41
N ASP A 337 0.52 -20.29 17.13
CA ASP A 337 0.33 -19.31 18.22
C ASP A 337 1.47 -19.32 19.26
N ARG A 338 2.05 -20.48 19.54
CA ARG A 338 3.15 -20.69 20.48
C ARG A 338 4.56 -20.53 19.88
N ASN A 339 4.67 -20.33 18.57
CA ASN A 339 5.94 -20.29 17.86
C ASN A 339 6.45 -18.84 17.69
N GLU A 340 6.69 -18.16 18.80
CA GLU A 340 7.15 -16.76 18.81
C GLU A 340 8.44 -16.55 18.01
N ALA A 341 9.36 -17.52 18.07
CA ALA A 341 10.65 -17.45 17.36
C ALA A 341 10.47 -17.38 15.84
N LEU A 342 9.49 -18.10 15.28
CA LEU A 342 9.17 -18.06 13.86
C LEU A 342 8.70 -16.66 13.45
N PHE A 343 7.76 -16.07 14.18
CA PHE A 343 7.24 -14.75 13.86
C PHE A 343 8.27 -13.64 14.04
N GLU A 344 9.11 -13.74 15.07
CA GLU A 344 10.23 -12.81 15.27
C GLU A 344 11.22 -12.87 14.09
N GLN A 345 11.52 -14.07 13.58
CA GLN A 345 12.38 -14.24 12.42
C GLN A 345 11.73 -13.64 11.16
N LEU A 346 10.48 -13.97 10.88
CA LEU A 346 9.73 -13.44 9.73
C LEU A 346 9.66 -11.90 9.75
N PHE A 347 9.49 -11.33 10.94
CA PHE A 347 9.52 -9.90 11.15
C PHE A 347 10.89 -9.30 10.83
N LYS A 348 11.98 -9.84 11.40
CA LYS A 348 13.35 -9.36 11.15
C LYS A 348 13.72 -9.45 9.68
N ASP A 349 13.40 -10.57 9.04
CA ASP A 349 13.64 -10.77 7.60
C ASP A 349 12.90 -9.72 6.77
N SER A 350 11.69 -9.32 7.19
CA SER A 350 10.92 -8.28 6.52
C SER A 350 11.58 -6.91 6.58
N ILE A 351 12.12 -6.54 7.75
CA ILE A 351 12.86 -5.29 7.93
C ILE A 351 14.16 -5.30 7.11
N ILE A 352 14.94 -6.39 7.19
CA ILE A 352 16.22 -6.53 6.49
C ILE A 352 16.02 -6.47 4.98
N ASN A 353 15.01 -7.17 4.44
CA ASN A 353 14.68 -7.15 3.01
C ASN A 353 14.31 -5.75 2.54
N PHE A 354 13.51 -5.01 3.32
CA PHE A 354 13.16 -3.63 3.01
C PHE A 354 14.42 -2.74 2.93
N GLN A 355 15.25 -2.74 3.98
CA GLN A 355 16.47 -1.94 4.03
C GLN A 355 17.44 -2.30 2.91
N THR A 356 17.60 -3.58 2.60
CA THR A 356 18.47 -4.08 1.52
C THR A 356 18.02 -3.56 0.16
N ASN A 357 16.72 -3.58 -0.12
CA ASN A 357 16.16 -3.06 -1.37
C ASN A 357 16.38 -1.54 -1.52
N ILE A 358 16.23 -0.78 -0.43
CA ILE A 358 16.49 0.67 -0.47
C ILE A 358 18.00 0.96 -0.63
N ALA A 359 18.86 0.27 0.12
CA ALA A 359 20.31 0.40 0.02
C ALA A 359 20.81 0.07 -1.40
N SER A 360 20.28 -1.00 -2.00
CA SER A 360 20.58 -1.39 -3.38
C SER A 360 20.17 -0.32 -4.39
N SER A 361 19.00 0.30 -4.18
CA SER A 361 18.51 1.40 -5.03
C SER A 361 19.36 2.67 -4.90
N LYS A 362 19.84 2.99 -3.68
CA LYS A 362 20.78 4.10 -3.43
C LYS A 362 22.14 3.83 -4.09
N LEU A 363 22.67 2.62 -3.95
CA LEU A 363 23.96 2.22 -4.55
C LEU A 363 23.91 2.32 -6.08
N GLU A 364 22.86 1.82 -6.73
CA GLU A 364 22.72 1.89 -8.19
C GLU A 364 22.64 3.34 -8.69
N LYS A 365 21.97 4.22 -7.95
CA LYS A 365 21.98 5.64 -8.28
C LYS A 365 23.40 6.21 -8.22
N MET A 366 24.18 5.88 -7.18
CA MET A 366 25.56 6.34 -7.05
C MET A 366 26.42 5.83 -8.21
N THR A 367 26.36 4.54 -8.53
CA THR A 367 27.12 3.94 -9.64
C THR A 367 26.74 4.56 -10.98
N PHE A 368 25.46 4.85 -11.21
CA PHE A 368 25.03 5.55 -12.42
C PHE A 368 25.59 6.97 -12.54
N HIS A 369 25.61 7.74 -11.44
CA HIS A 369 26.19 9.09 -11.44
C HIS A 369 27.70 9.05 -11.66
N TRP A 370 28.39 8.07 -11.07
CA TRP A 370 29.82 7.86 -11.26
C TRP A 370 30.15 7.46 -12.70
N GLY A 371 29.40 6.53 -13.28
CA GLY A 371 29.53 6.12 -14.68
C GLY A 371 29.34 7.30 -15.63
N LYS A 372 28.29 8.12 -15.43
CA LYS A 372 28.07 9.34 -16.21
C LYS A 372 29.21 10.35 -16.10
N ARG A 373 29.71 10.61 -14.89
CA ARG A 373 30.85 11.51 -14.66
C ARG A 373 32.09 11.00 -15.37
N SER A 374 32.41 9.71 -15.23
CA SER A 374 33.54 9.05 -15.90
C SER A 374 33.45 9.16 -17.43
N THR A 375 32.29 8.88 -18.02
CA THR A 375 32.07 9.05 -19.47
C THR A 375 32.14 10.51 -19.92
N ALA A 376 31.66 11.46 -19.11
CA ALA A 376 31.75 12.88 -19.44
C ALA A 376 33.20 13.40 -19.37
N THR A 377 34.00 12.93 -18.40
CA THR A 377 35.43 13.23 -18.32
C THR A 377 36.22 12.58 -19.46
N ASN A 378 35.89 11.35 -19.84
CA ASN A 378 36.54 10.68 -20.97
C ASN A 378 36.19 11.33 -22.31
N ASN A 379 34.92 11.72 -22.51
CA ASN A 379 34.51 12.45 -23.72
C ASN A 379 35.12 13.85 -23.78
N ARG A 380 35.19 14.60 -22.68
CA ARG A 380 35.90 15.89 -22.64
C ARG A 380 37.41 15.73 -22.90
N GLY A 381 38.04 14.71 -22.32
CA GLY A 381 39.46 14.41 -22.55
C GLY A 381 39.75 14.04 -24.00
N ASN A 382 38.86 13.27 -24.63
CA ASN A 382 38.96 12.93 -26.05
C ASN A 382 38.64 14.12 -26.97
N GLU A 383 37.66 14.96 -26.64
CA GLU A 383 37.38 16.19 -27.39
C GLU A 383 38.53 17.20 -27.32
N LEU A 384 39.18 17.34 -26.16
CA LEU A 384 40.37 18.19 -25.98
C LEU A 384 41.55 17.66 -26.81
N LYS A 385 41.87 16.36 -26.72
CA LYS A 385 42.92 15.74 -27.54
C LYS A 385 42.64 15.82 -29.04
N THR A 386 41.37 15.69 -29.45
CA THR A 386 40.98 15.80 -30.85
C THR A 386 41.11 17.24 -31.35
N LYS A 387 40.77 18.24 -30.53
CA LYS A 387 40.97 19.66 -30.87
C LYS A 387 42.45 20.05 -30.92
N GLU A 388 43.27 19.51 -30.02
CA GLU A 388 44.73 19.68 -30.05
C GLU A 388 45.32 19.07 -31.33
N LEU A 389 44.97 17.82 -31.66
CA LEU A 389 45.41 17.19 -32.92
C LEU A 389 44.97 17.97 -34.17
N ILE A 390 43.73 18.46 -34.19
CA ILE A 390 43.22 19.27 -35.32
C ILE A 390 44.00 20.59 -35.44
N ASN A 391 44.34 21.23 -34.32
CA ASN A 391 45.11 22.47 -34.31
C ASN A 391 46.58 22.25 -34.70
N GLU A 392 47.21 21.17 -34.23
CA GLU A 392 48.56 20.77 -34.66
C GLU A 392 48.60 20.44 -36.15
N THR A 393 47.60 19.70 -36.65
CA THR A 393 47.49 19.36 -38.07
C THR A 393 47.29 20.62 -38.93
N ARG A 394 46.48 21.59 -38.46
CA ARG A 394 46.32 22.90 -39.12
C ARG A 394 47.61 23.72 -39.12
N ALA A 395 48.36 23.70 -38.02
CA ALA A 395 49.65 24.39 -37.92
C ALA A 395 50.71 23.77 -38.86
N LEU A 396 50.73 22.45 -38.99
CA LEU A 396 51.59 21.72 -39.92
C LEU A 396 51.21 22.02 -41.38
N LEU A 397 49.91 22.02 -41.70
CA LEU A 397 49.41 22.37 -43.03
C LEU A 397 49.71 23.84 -43.38
N ALA A 398 49.63 24.76 -42.43
CA ALA A 398 50.01 26.16 -42.63
C ALA A 398 51.52 26.34 -42.89
N ARG A 399 52.37 25.57 -42.19
CA ARG A 399 53.83 25.53 -42.45
C ARG A 399 54.16 24.93 -43.81
N SER A 400 53.42 23.92 -44.27
CA SER A 400 53.60 23.31 -45.60
C SER A 400 53.19 24.22 -46.78
N LYS A 401 52.50 25.33 -46.50
CA LYS A 401 52.04 26.31 -47.50
C LYS A 401 52.90 27.58 -47.57
N GLN A 402 54.01 27.66 -46.83
CA GLN A 402 55.01 28.69 -47.10
C GLN A 402 55.72 28.34 -48.41
N PRO A 403 55.66 29.21 -49.44
CA PRO A 403 56.43 28.97 -50.66
C PRO A 403 57.91 29.03 -50.31
N HIS A 404 58.67 28.02 -50.75
CA HIS A 404 60.12 28.10 -50.83
C HIS A 404 60.46 29.32 -51.71
N ALA A 405 60.82 30.43 -51.07
CA ALA A 405 61.49 31.54 -51.72
C ALA A 405 62.90 31.06 -52.09
N GLU A 406 63.05 30.72 -53.36
CA GLU A 406 64.20 30.93 -54.22
C GLU A 406 65.58 30.96 -53.54
N VAL A 407 66.28 29.82 -53.65
CA VAL A 407 67.72 29.83 -53.85
C VAL A 407 67.97 30.19 -55.32
N SER A 408 68.41 31.43 -55.61
CA SER A 408 69.20 31.73 -56.81
C SER A 408 69.82 33.14 -56.81
N SER A 409 71.10 33.19 -57.21
CA SER A 409 72.01 34.33 -57.48
C SER A 409 72.33 35.26 -56.30
N LEU A 410 73.54 35.25 -55.73
CA LEU A 410 74.84 35.57 -56.33
C LEU A 410 75.99 34.94 -55.52
#